data_AF-A0A0R1WPC3-F1
#
_entry.id   AF-A0A0R1WPC3-F1
#
_cell.length_a   1.000
_cell.length_b   1.000
_cell.length_c   1.000
_cell.angle_alpha   90.00
_cell.angle_beta   90.00
_cell.angle_gamma   90.00
#
_symmetry.space_group_name_H-M   'P 1'
#
loop_
_entity.id
_entity.type
_entity.pdbx_description
1 polymer ?
#
loop_
_entity_poly.entity_id
_entity_poly.type
_entity_poly.pdbx_seq_one_letter_code
_entity_poly.pdbx_strand_id
1 'polypeptide(L)' 'MDYFKGGRKIMAELSEARKRANKKWDEANKEKKKIYTYRAMAKKFIRDFATEKDLEDLLQLIQERKSML' A
#
# COMPACT_ATOMS: atom_id res chain seq x y z
N MET A 1 -24.46 -4.64 -0.35
CA MET A 1 -25.52 -3.65 -0.09
C MET A 1 -24.82 -2.40 0.38
N ASP A 2 -24.45 -1.54 -0.56
CA ASP A 2 -23.71 -0.32 -0.23
C ASP A 2 -24.72 0.71 0.29
N TYR A 3 -24.63 1.03 1.59
CA TYR A 3 -25.48 2.03 2.22
C TYR A 3 -24.87 3.41 1.98
N PHE A 4 -25.53 4.22 1.16
CA PHE A 4 -25.23 5.63 1.00
C PHE A 4 -26.12 6.42 1.97
N LYS A 5 -25.53 6.99 3.04
CA LYS A 5 -26.22 7.96 3.91
C LYS A 5 -25.61 9.33 3.69
N GLY A 6 -26.36 10.24 3.07
CA GLY A 6 -25.95 11.65 2.89
C GLY A 6 -24.78 11.88 1.94
N GLY A 7 -24.69 11.13 0.82
CA GLY A 7 -23.73 11.41 -0.25
C GLY A 7 -22.27 10.97 0.00
N ARG A 8 -21.97 10.41 1.18
CA ARG A 8 -20.67 9.77 1.46
C ARG A 8 -20.80 8.26 1.40
N LYS A 9 -19.89 7.61 0.67
CA LYS A 9 -19.79 6.14 0.59
C LYS A 9 -19.38 5.61 1.97
N ILE A 10 -20.33 5.00 2.69
CA ILE A 10 -20.00 4.22 3.88
C ILE A 10 -19.61 2.84 3.38
N MET A 11 -18.31 2.53 3.44
CA MET A 11 -17.83 1.17 3.19
C MET A 11 -18.50 0.26 4.22
N ALA A 12 -19.36 -0.65 3.77
CA ALA A 12 -19.97 -1.64 4.64
C ALA A 12 -18.86 -2.37 5.40
N GLU A 13 -18.99 -2.45 6.72
CA GLU A 13 -18.02 -3.13 7.56
C GLU A 13 -17.88 -4.58 7.09
N LEU A 14 -16.65 -5.06 6.99
CA LEU A 14 -16.39 -6.44 6.56
C LEU A 14 -16.99 -7.40 7.59
N SER A 15 -17.66 -8.47 7.14
CA SER A 15 -18.13 -9.52 8.04
C SER A 15 -16.97 -10.18 8.78
N GLU A 16 -17.22 -10.67 9.99
CA GLU A 16 -16.20 -11.35 10.81
C GLU A 16 -15.58 -12.55 10.08
N ALA A 17 -16.37 -13.28 9.29
CA ALA A 17 -15.88 -14.37 8.45
C ALA A 17 -14.84 -13.87 7.43
N ARG A 18 -15.11 -12.73 6.78
CA ARG A 18 -14.19 -12.13 5.80
C ARG A 18 -12.93 -11.56 6.48
N LYS A 19 -13.06 -10.96 7.65
CA LYS A 19 -11.91 -10.51 8.46
C LYS A 19 -10.98 -11.68 8.80
N ARG A 20 -11.54 -12.83 9.23
CA ARG A 20 -10.77 -14.06 9.52
C ARG A 20 -10.08 -14.64 8.29
N ALA A 21 -10.79 -14.69 7.16
CA ALA A 21 -10.23 -15.18 5.90
C ALA A 21 -9.05 -14.31 5.43
N ASN A 22 -9.21 -12.98 5.47
CA ASN A 22 -8.13 -12.04 5.15
C ASN A 22 -6.94 -12.22 6.09
N LYS A 23 -7.19 -12.35 7.40
CA LYS A 23 -6.13 -12.58 8.39
C LYS A 23 -5.34 -13.86 8.08
N LYS A 24 -6.02 -14.97 7.78
CA LYS A 24 -5.37 -16.24 7.42
C LYS A 24 -4.52 -16.10 6.15
N TRP A 25 -5.02 -15.40 5.13
CA TRP A 25 -4.27 -15.17 3.91
C TRP A 25 -3.04 -14.28 4.16
N ASP A 26 -3.21 -13.20 4.94
CA ASP A 26 -2.12 -12.30 5.32
C ASP A 26 -1.02 -13.02 6.10
N GLU A 27 -1.40 -13.92 7.00
CA GLU A 27 -0.46 -14.74 7.79
C GLU A 27 0.31 -15.72 6.92
N ALA A 28 -0.32 -16.30 5.90
CA ALA A 28 0.33 -17.19 4.95
C ALA A 28 1.19 -16.44 3.91
N ASN A 29 0.91 -15.15 3.66
CA ASN A 29 1.55 -14.35 2.61
C ASN A 29 2.27 -13.11 3.17
N LYS A 30 2.82 -13.21 4.40
CA LYS A 30 3.45 -12.07 5.11
C LYS A 30 4.44 -11.30 4.26
N GLU A 31 5.30 -11.99 3.51
CA GLU A 31 6.32 -11.37 2.68
C GLU A 31 5.74 -10.62 1.48
N LYS A 32 4.79 -11.23 0.77
CA LYS A 32 4.07 -10.56 -0.34
C LYS A 32 3.33 -9.32 0.15
N LYS A 33 2.66 -9.42 1.31
CA LYS A 33 1.98 -8.30 1.94
C LYS A 33 2.95 -7.19 2.28
N LYS A 34 4.10 -7.51 2.88
CA LYS A 34 5.17 -6.55 3.19
C LYS A 34 5.62 -5.78 1.93
N ILE A 35 5.87 -6.48 0.83
CA ILE A 35 6.24 -5.87 -0.45
C ILE A 35 5.13 -4.93 -0.97
N TYR A 36 3.86 -5.34 -0.90
CA TYR A 36 2.75 -4.49 -1.33
C TYR A 36 2.61 -3.24 -0.47
N THR A 37 2.75 -3.37 0.84
CA THR A 37 2.74 -2.24 1.77
C THR A 37 3.86 -1.27 1.43
N TYR A 38 5.10 -1.74 1.27
CA TYR A 38 6.22 -0.87 0.91
C TYR A 38 6.04 -0.19 -0.45
N ARG A 39 5.54 -0.92 -1.46
CA ARG A 39 5.24 -0.35 -2.77
C ARG A 39 4.20 0.77 -2.67
N ALA A 40 3.14 0.56 -1.90
CA ALA A 40 2.09 1.56 -1.71
C ALA A 40 2.61 2.78 -0.93
N MET A 41 3.37 2.56 0.13
CA MET A 41 3.99 3.61 0.93
C MET A 41 4.96 4.45 0.11
N ALA A 42 5.84 3.83 -0.68
CA ALA A 42 6.79 4.53 -1.54
C ALA A 42 6.08 5.43 -2.55
N LYS A 43 5.03 4.91 -3.21
CA LYS A 43 4.21 5.72 -4.14
C LYS A 43 3.58 6.93 -3.45
N LYS A 44 3.01 6.72 -2.25
CA LYS A 44 2.39 7.81 -1.48
C LYS A 44 3.43 8.85 -1.06
N PHE A 45 4.58 8.41 -0.60
CA PHE A 45 5.68 9.29 -0.18
C PHE A 45 6.15 10.17 -1.34
N ILE A 46 6.50 9.57 -2.47
CA ILE A 46 6.95 10.29 -3.68
C ILE A 46 5.91 11.31 -4.15
N ARG A 47 4.62 10.95 -4.11
CA ARG A 47 3.54 11.80 -4.62
C ARG A 47 3.18 12.95 -3.68
N ASP A 48 3.10 12.67 -2.37
CA ASP A 48 2.41 13.56 -1.42
C ASP A 48 3.36 14.23 -0.42
N PHE A 49 4.59 13.73 -0.24
CA PHE A 49 5.46 14.13 0.88
C PHE A 49 6.91 14.43 0.50
N ALA A 50 7.44 13.83 -0.56
CA ALA A 50 8.85 13.93 -0.91
C ALA A 50 9.26 15.38 -1.23
N THR A 51 10.41 15.80 -0.69
CA THR A 51 11.09 17.03 -1.07
C THR A 51 11.91 16.81 -2.35
N GLU A 52 12.40 17.90 -2.96
CA GLU A 52 13.28 17.82 -4.13
C GLU A 52 14.51 16.95 -3.86
N LYS A 53 15.17 17.15 -2.71
CA LYS A 53 16.30 16.33 -2.27
C LYS A 53 15.93 14.85 -2.13
N ASP A 54 14.78 14.54 -1.53
CA ASP A 54 14.32 13.15 -1.41
C ASP A 54 14.13 12.50 -2.79
N LEU A 55 13.63 13.26 -3.77
CA LEU A 55 13.43 12.76 -5.13
C LEU A 55 14.76 12.49 -5.84
N GLU A 56 15.75 13.36 -5.67
CA GLU A 56 17.11 13.15 -6.19
C GLU A 56 17.75 11.89 -5.59
N ASP A 57 17.70 11.75 -4.27
CA ASP A 57 18.24 10.57 -3.57
C ASP A 57 17.54 9.28 -4.02
N LEU A 58 16.20 9.32 -4.17
CA LEU A 58 15.42 8.18 -4.66
C LEU A 58 15.75 7.82 -6.13
N LEU A 59 16.03 8.81 -6.98
CA LEU A 59 16.44 8.57 -8.36
C LEU A 59 17.79 7.84 -8.41
N GLN A 60 18.75 8.24 -7.58
CA GLN A 60 20.04 7.56 -7.48
C GLN A 60 19.86 6.10 -7.03
N LEU A 61 19.07 5.86 -5.98
CA LEU A 61 18.77 4.50 -5.51
C LEU A 61 18.10 3.62 -6.59
N ILE A 62 17.23 4.21 -7.41
CA ILE A 62 16.61 3.51 -8.55
C ILE A 62 17.65 3.13 -9.60
N GLN A 63 18.58 4.03 -9.92
CA GLN A 63 19.67 3.77 -10.87
C GLN A 63 20.57 2.64 -10.36
N GLU A 64 21.01 2.69 -9.11
CA GLU A 64 21.82 1.65 -8.47
C GLU A 64 21.09 0.30 -8.47
N ARG A 65 19.78 0.27 -8.18
CA ARG A 65 19.04 -1.00 -8.21
C ARG A 65 18.95 -1.58 -9.62
N LYS A 66 18.75 -0.73 -10.64
CA LYS A 66 18.66 -1.15 -12.04
C LYS A 66 19.98 -1.69 -12.59
N SER A 67 21.13 -1.24 -12.09
CA SER A 67 22.42 -1.78 -12.51
C SER A 67 22.70 -3.18 -11.92
N MET A 68 22.01 -3.55 -10.84
CA MET A 68 22.11 -4.87 -10.17
C MET A 68 21.01 -5.85 -10.59
N LEU A 69 20.18 -5.51 -11.57
CA LEU A 69 19.13 -6.37 -12.12
C LEU A 69 19.56 -6.94 -13.47
#